data_AF-A0A963EV73-F1
#
_entry.id   AF-A0A963EV73-F1
#
_cell.length_a   1.000
_cell.length_b   1.000
_cell.length_c   1.000
_cell.angle_alpha   90.00
_cell.angle_beta   90.00
_cell.angle_gamma   90.00
#
_symmetry.space_group_name_H-M   'P 1'
#
loop_
_entity.id
_entity.type
_entity.pdbx_description
1 polymer ?
#
loop_
_entity_poly.entity_id
_entity_poly.type
_entity_poly.pdbx_seq_one_letter_code
_entity_poly.pdbx_strand_id
1 'polypeptide(L)'
;PSNFPFTNPEVSEAIMNEGGLNLVRGQKNFWEDWMRLLQGGKPPGSENFRPGEQVAITPGKVVFRNHLVELIQYAPATASVYPEPVLIVPAWIMKYYI
;
A
#
# COMPACT_ATOMS: atom_id res chain seq x y z
N PRO A 1 -26.43 5.47 -7.04
CA PRO A 1 -25.04 5.00 -7.19
C PRO A 1 -24.06 6.08 -6.72
N SER A 2 -23.23 5.76 -5.72
CA SER A 2 -22.26 6.67 -5.09
C SER A 2 -21.17 7.19 -6.04
N ASN A 3 -21.01 6.56 -7.22
CA ASN A 3 -19.98 6.90 -8.20
C ASN A 3 -20.32 8.08 -9.13
N PHE A 4 -21.53 8.63 -9.06
CA PHE A 4 -21.93 9.80 -9.86
C PHE A 4 -22.02 11.03 -8.96
N PRO A 5 -21.05 11.97 -9.04
CA PRO A 5 -20.97 13.11 -8.13
C PRO A 5 -22.25 13.96 -8.10
N PHE A 6 -22.90 14.12 -9.25
CA PHE A 6 -24.12 14.92 -9.40
C PHE A 6 -25.38 14.27 -8.80
N THR A 7 -25.35 12.98 -8.53
CA THR A 7 -26.47 12.24 -7.92
C THR A 7 -26.11 11.63 -6.56
N ASN A 8 -24.93 11.97 -6.03
CA ASN A 8 -24.47 11.47 -4.74
C ASN A 8 -24.88 12.47 -3.65
N PRO A 9 -25.83 12.12 -2.76
CA PRO A 9 -26.29 13.01 -1.71
C PRO A 9 -25.18 13.46 -0.75
N GLU A 10 -24.18 12.61 -0.51
CA GLU A 10 -23.02 12.94 0.35
C GLU A 10 -22.14 14.04 -0.27
N VAL A 11 -22.01 14.05 -1.60
CA VAL A 11 -21.25 15.08 -2.33
C VAL A 11 -21.98 16.40 -2.28
N SER A 12 -23.30 16.40 -2.50
CA SER A 12 -24.14 17.61 -2.41
C SER A 12 -24.11 18.22 -1.02
N GLU A 13 -24.20 17.40 0.03
CA GLU A 13 -24.11 17.84 1.42
C GLU A 13 -22.73 18.45 1.74
N ALA A 14 -21.65 17.80 1.31
CA ALA A 14 -20.29 18.33 1.48
C ALA A 14 -20.07 19.65 0.73
N ILE A 15 -20.64 19.81 -0.47
CA ILE A 15 -20.59 21.08 -1.22
C ILE A 15 -21.30 22.19 -0.43
N MET A 16 -22.47 21.90 0.15
CA MET A 16 -23.23 22.88 0.93
C MET A 16 -22.51 23.25 2.24
N ASN A 17 -22.03 22.25 2.98
CA ASN A 17 -21.36 22.46 4.28
C ASN A 17 -20.01 23.16 4.15
N GLU A 18 -19.27 22.91 3.07
CA GLU A 18 -17.95 23.50 2.84
C GLU A 18 -17.94 24.65 1.80
N GLY A 19 -19.10 25.09 1.32
CA GLY A 19 -19.20 26.14 0.31
C GLY A 19 -18.47 25.81 -1.00
N GLY A 20 -18.38 24.52 -1.37
CA GLY A 20 -17.68 24.06 -2.58
C GLY A 20 -16.15 23.97 -2.46
N LEU A 21 -15.57 24.23 -1.28
CA LEU A 21 -14.11 24.07 -1.06
C LEU A 21 -13.63 22.63 -1.30
N ASN A 22 -14.48 21.64 -1.07
CA ASN A 22 -14.22 20.23 -1.39
C ASN A 22 -13.91 20.00 -2.88
N LEU A 23 -14.60 20.70 -3.79
CA LEU A 23 -14.37 20.59 -5.24
C LEU A 23 -13.04 21.21 -5.65
N VAL A 24 -12.68 22.36 -5.07
CA VAL A 24 -11.39 23.03 -5.33
C VAL A 24 -10.22 22.13 -4.89
N ARG A 25 -10.31 21.53 -3.70
CA ARG A 25 -9.31 20.57 -3.23
C ARG A 25 -9.25 19.33 -4.12
N GLY A 26 -10.39 18.80 -4.55
CA GLY A 26 -10.47 17.67 -5.48
C GLY A 26 -9.81 17.97 -6.83
N GLN A 27 -10.06 19.15 -7.41
CA GLN A 27 -9.44 19.57 -8.67
C GLN A 27 -7.92 19.74 -8.55
N LYS A 28 -7.45 20.27 -7.41
CA LYS A 28 -6.01 20.36 -7.12
C LYS A 28 -5.36 18.98 -7.06
N ASN A 29 -5.96 18.05 -6.31
CA ASN A 29 -5.46 16.67 -6.21
C ASN A 29 -5.43 15.99 -7.58
N PHE A 30 -6.50 16.15 -8.38
CA PHE A 30 -6.56 15.62 -9.74
C PHE A 30 -5.43 16.14 -10.63
N TRP A 31 -5.15 17.44 -10.58
CA TRP A 31 -4.07 18.05 -11.36
C TRP A 31 -2.69 17.55 -10.93
N GLU A 32 -2.46 17.43 -9.62
CA GLU A 32 -1.21 16.88 -9.07
C GLU A 32 -1.00 15.42 -9.48
N ASP A 33 -2.04 14.59 -9.43
CA ASP A 33 -2.00 13.20 -9.86
C ASP A 33 -1.77 13.07 -11.38
N TRP A 34 -2.44 13.90 -12.19
CA TRP A 34 -2.30 13.90 -13.64
C TRP A 34 -0.87 14.27 -14.07
N MET A 35 -0.32 15.34 -13.49
CA MET A 35 1.05 15.79 -13.76
C MET A 35 2.07 14.70 -13.41
N ARG A 36 1.84 14.00 -12.29
CA ARG A 36 2.69 12.92 -11.79
C ARG A 36 2.61 11.67 -12.66
N LEU A 37 1.42 11.28 -13.12
CA LEU A 37 1.23 10.17 -14.07
C LEU A 37 1.99 10.41 -15.37
N LEU A 38 1.95 11.64 -15.91
CA LEU A 38 2.71 12.01 -17.11
C LEU A 38 4.23 11.89 -16.91
N GLN A 39 4.71 12.08 -15.68
CA GLN A 39 6.12 11.94 -15.31
C GLN A 39 6.51 10.50 -14.92
N GLY A 40 5.57 9.54 -14.98
CA GLY A 40 5.80 8.17 -14.49
C GLY A 40 6.00 8.09 -12.97
N GLY A 41 5.58 9.12 -12.24
CA GLY A 41 5.73 9.21 -10.79
C GLY A 41 4.84 8.20 -10.06
N LYS A 42 5.38 7.61 -8.99
CA LYS A 42 4.61 6.76 -8.08
C LYS A 42 3.68 7.60 -7.20
N PRO A 43 2.61 7.02 -6.63
CA PRO A 43 1.71 7.73 -5.72
C PRO A 43 2.46 8.49 -4.63
N PRO A 44 1.98 9.67 -4.22
CA PRO A 44 2.62 10.45 -3.18
C PRO A 44 2.80 9.64 -1.88
N GLY A 45 3.97 9.75 -1.26
CA GLY A 45 4.32 9.02 -0.04
C GLY A 45 4.86 7.61 -0.28
N SER A 46 4.81 7.07 -1.50
CA SER A 46 5.38 5.75 -1.82
C SER A 46 6.91 5.73 -1.69
N GLU A 47 7.57 6.87 -1.87
CA GLU A 47 8.99 7.08 -1.62
C GLU A 47 9.41 6.82 -0.17
N ASN A 48 8.46 6.93 0.78
CA ASN A 48 8.72 6.71 2.20
C ASN A 48 8.68 5.22 2.59
N PHE A 49 8.24 4.34 1.70
CA PHE A 49 8.05 2.90 1.99
C PHE A 49 8.92 2.05 1.05
N ARG A 50 10.25 2.12 1.23
CA ARG A 50 11.18 1.29 0.46
C ARG A 50 11.32 -0.09 1.14
N PRO A 51 11.04 -1.19 0.41
CA PRO A 51 11.25 -2.53 0.92
C PRO A 51 12.72 -2.76 1.31
N GLY A 52 12.94 -3.34 2.48
CA GLY A 52 14.25 -3.55 3.09
C GLY A 52 14.79 -2.35 3.88
N GLU A 53 14.13 -1.20 3.85
CA GLU A 53 14.53 -0.01 4.64
C GLU A 53 13.44 0.44 5.62
N GLN A 54 12.23 0.71 5.14
CA GLN A 54 11.10 1.15 5.97
C GLN A 54 10.02 0.07 6.11
N VAL A 55 9.94 -0.87 5.16
CA VAL A 55 8.98 -1.99 5.18
C VAL A 55 9.70 -3.29 4.86
N ALA A 56 9.14 -4.43 5.28
CA ALA A 56 9.76 -5.75 5.09
C ALA A 56 11.17 -5.84 5.71
N ILE A 57 11.33 -5.30 6.92
CA ILE A 57 12.60 -5.21 7.65
C ILE A 57 12.78 -6.32 8.68
N THR A 58 11.84 -7.27 8.76
CA THR A 58 11.93 -8.37 9.72
C THR A 58 13.19 -9.20 9.44
N PRO A 59 14.13 -9.35 10.40
CA PRO A 59 15.38 -10.03 10.15
C PRO A 59 15.14 -11.48 9.69
N GLY A 60 15.76 -11.85 8.58
CA GLY A 60 15.60 -13.17 7.99
C GLY A 60 16.59 -13.40 6.85
N LYS A 61 16.59 -14.63 6.33
CA LYS A 61 17.45 -15.03 5.21
C LYS A 61 16.70 -15.92 4.24
N VAL A 62 17.03 -15.80 2.95
CA VAL A 62 16.56 -16.73 1.92
C VAL A 62 17.32 -18.04 2.09
N VAL A 63 16.59 -19.12 2.42
CA VAL A 63 17.18 -20.45 2.63
C VAL A 63 16.98 -21.39 1.45
N PHE A 64 16.06 -21.06 0.55
CA PHE A 64 15.81 -21.79 -0.68
C PHE A 64 15.30 -20.85 -1.76
N ARG A 65 15.71 -21.08 -3.01
CA ARG A 65 15.29 -20.29 -4.18
C ARG A 65 15.16 -21.20 -5.39
N ASN A 66 14.08 -21.05 -6.14
CA ASN A 66 13.91 -21.67 -7.45
C ASN A 66 13.30 -20.66 -8.45
N HIS A 67 12.82 -21.15 -9.59
CA HIS A 67 12.24 -20.29 -10.64
C HIS A 67 10.88 -19.66 -10.27
N LEU A 68 10.22 -20.15 -9.21
CA LEU A 68 8.88 -19.73 -8.83
C LEU A 68 8.88 -18.95 -7.50
N VAL A 69 9.70 -19.35 -6.53
CA VAL A 69 9.65 -18.84 -5.16
C VAL A 69 11.02 -18.66 -4.51
N GLU A 70 11.03 -17.78 -3.52
CA GLU A 70 12.07 -17.68 -2.49
C GLU A 70 11.47 -18.03 -1.13
N LEU A 71 12.11 -18.95 -0.42
CA LEU A 71 11.72 -19.31 0.94
C LEU A 71 12.57 -18.52 1.93
N ILE A 72 11.91 -17.71 2.76
CA ILE A 72 12.56 -16.90 3.78
C ILE A 72 12.39 -17.59 5.14
N GLN A 73 13.51 -17.77 5.85
CA GLN A 73 13.51 -18.13 7.26
C GLN A 73 13.80 -16.88 8.08
N TYR A 74 12.84 -16.46 8.89
CA TYR A 74 13.01 -15.34 9.82
C TYR A 74 13.88 -15.74 11.01
N ALA A 75 14.64 -14.77 11.53
CA ALA A 75 15.44 -14.95 12.72
C ALA A 75 14.52 -15.03 13.96
N PRO A 76 14.81 -15.92 14.91
CA PRO A 76 14.03 -15.99 16.15
C PRO A 76 14.21 -14.68 16.94
N ALA A 77 13.11 -14.13 17.44
CA ALA A 77 13.12 -12.96 18.33
C ALA A 77 13.30 -13.32 19.82
N THR A 78 13.35 -14.61 20.13
CA THR A 78 13.41 -15.17 21.49
C THR A 78 14.50 -16.23 21.59
N ALA A 79 14.95 -16.55 22.81
CA ALA A 79 15.98 -17.56 23.05
C ALA A 79 15.53 -19.00 22.70
N SER A 80 14.23 -19.28 22.81
CA SER A 80 13.61 -20.55 22.45
C SER A 80 12.37 -20.32 21.58
N VAL A 81 12.04 -21.31 20.75
CA VAL A 81 10.87 -21.33 19.88
C VAL A 81 10.16 -22.68 20.00
N TYR A 82 8.91 -22.74 19.58
CA TYR A 82 8.19 -24.00 19.48
C TYR A 82 8.85 -24.94 18.45
N PRO A 83 8.79 -26.26 18.67
CA PRO A 83 9.42 -27.23 17.77
C PRO A 83 8.72 -27.30 16.40
N GLU A 84 7.40 -27.08 16.34
CA GLU A 84 6.66 -27.04 15.09
C GLU A 84 6.81 -25.67 14.38
N PRO A 85 7.33 -25.64 13.15
CA PRO A 85 7.43 -24.40 12.39
C PRO A 85 6.08 -23.98 11.81
N VAL A 86 5.91 -22.68 11.59
CA VAL A 86 4.78 -22.11 10.86
C VAL A 86 5.23 -21.72 9.45
N LEU A 87 4.54 -22.27 8.45
CA LEU A 87 4.74 -21.90 7.04
C LEU A 87 3.64 -20.93 6.60
N ILE A 88 4.03 -19.74 6.16
CA ILE A 88 3.11 -18.73 5.64
C ILE A 88 3.19 -18.76 4.11
N VAL A 89 2.05 -19.01 3.46
CA VAL A 89 1.90 -18.98 2.00
C VAL A 89 1.07 -17.76 1.62
N PRO A 90 1.70 -16.65 1.20
CA PRO A 90 0.97 -15.43 0.87
C PRO A 90 0.22 -15.55 -0.47
N ALA A 91 -0.75 -14.65 -0.69
CA ALA A 91 -1.41 -14.54 -1.98
C ALA A 91 -0.42 -14.05 -3.05
N TRP A 92 -0.46 -14.65 -4.23
CA TRP A 92 0.41 -14.31 -5.37
C TRP A 92 0.00 -13.04 -6.15
N ILE A 93 -1.20 -12.49 -5.90
CA ILE A 93 -1.71 -11.31 -6.61
C ILE A 93 -1.10 -10.01 -6.04
N MET A 94 -0.66 -10.03 -4.78
CA MET A 94 -0.07 -8.87 -4.11
C MET A 94 1.21 -9.27 -3.36
N LYS A 95 2.10 -8.30 -3.13
CA LYS A 95 3.29 -8.52 -2.30
C LYS A 95 2.90 -8.50 -0.82
N TYR A 96 3.28 -9.54 -0.09
CA TYR A 96 3.13 -9.61 1.36
C TYR A 96 4.44 -9.18 2.02
N TYR A 97 4.36 -8.18 2.89
CA TYR A 97 5.50 -7.67 3.65
C TYR A 97 5.26 -7.95 5.14
N ILE A 98 6.28 -8.46 5.84
CA ILE A 98 6.31 -8.54 7.31
C ILE A 98 7.33 -7.53 7.83
#